data_AF-A0A3M1XVB1-F1
#
_entry.id   AF-A0A3M1XVB1-F1
#
_cell.length_a   1.000
_cell.length_b   1.000
_cell.length_c   1.000
_cell.angle_alpha   90.00
_cell.angle_beta   90.00
_cell.angle_gamma   90.00
#
_symmetry.space_group_name_H-M   'P 1'
#
loop_
_entity.id
_entity.type
_entity.pdbx_description
1 polymer ?
#
loop_
_entity_poly.entity_id
_entity_poly.type
_entity_poly.pdbx_seq_one_letter_code
_entity_poly.pdbx_strand_id
1 'polypeptide(L)' 'RLSYNSPEKYRELFYDRAVTLHVPIEPSDIYVSIQNNRVNIATSWSETIDFMGFYQYELNFDIDVEE' A
#
# COMPACT_ATOMS: atom_id res chain seq x y z
N ARG A 1 7.43 0.01 19.58
CA ARG A 1 6.13 0.22 18.92
C ARG A 1 6.01 1.72 18.65
N LEU A 2 6.12 2.14 17.39
CA LEU A 2 5.98 3.55 17.01
C LEU A 2 4.49 3.87 17.04
N SER A 3 3.97 4.34 18.18
CA SER A 3 2.57 4.75 18.30
C SER A 3 2.44 6.15 17.71
N TYR A 4 2.08 6.25 16.44
CA TYR A 4 1.63 7.51 15.86
C TYR A 4 0.14 7.69 16.16
N ASN A 5 -0.26 8.88 16.62
CA ASN A 5 -1.64 9.15 17.03
C ASN A 5 -2.56 9.55 15.85
N SER A 6 -2.08 9.48 14.61
CA SER A 6 -2.78 9.96 13.41
C SER A 6 -2.65 8.94 12.27
N PRO A 7 -3.78 8.54 11.65
CA PRO A 7 -3.80 7.70 10.44
C PRO A 7 -2.96 8.28 9.29
N GLU A 8 -2.92 9.61 9.16
CA GLU A 8 -2.16 10.33 8.14
C GLU A 8 -0.67 10.03 8.23
N LYS A 9 -0.12 9.98 9.45
CA LYS A 9 1.30 9.70 9.65
C LYS A 9 1.67 8.26 9.29
N TYR A 10 0.80 7.29 9.54
CA TYR A 10 1.01 5.92 9.07
C TYR A 10 0.93 5.84 7.55
N ARG A 11 -0.01 6.57 6.94
CA ARG A 11 -0.16 6.65 5.48
C ARG A 11 1.11 7.21 4.83
N GLU A 12 1.65 8.31 5.35
CA GLU A 12 2.90 8.91 4.88
C GLU A 12 4.06 7.91 4.96
N LEU A 13 4.25 7.27 6.11
CA LEU A 13 5.34 6.30 6.30
C LEU A 13 5.23 5.08 5.38
N PHE A 14 4.00 4.56 5.20
CA PHE A 14 3.75 3.46 4.28
C PHE A 14 4.02 3.88 2.84
N TYR A 15 3.54 5.06 2.44
CA TYR A 15 3.75 5.62 1.11
C TYR A 15 5.24 5.85 0.81
N ASP A 16 5.98 6.47 1.72
CA ASP A 16 7.43 6.69 1.59
C ASP A 16 8.17 5.36 1.35
N ARG A 17 7.75 4.31 2.06
CA ARG A 17 8.31 2.98 1.89
C ARG A 17 7.94 2.37 0.54
N ALA A 18 6.69 2.51 0.11
CA ALA A 18 6.21 2.01 -1.18
C ALA A 18 6.93 2.67 -2.36
N VAL A 19 7.13 4.00 -2.31
CA VAL A 19 7.90 4.76 -3.31
C VAL A 19 9.35 4.26 -3.39
N THR A 20 9.97 4.00 -2.24
CA THR A 20 11.34 3.44 -2.16
C THR A 20 11.43 2.06 -2.82
N LEU A 21 10.34 1.30 -2.83
CA LEU A 21 10.25 -0.02 -3.46
C LEU A 21 9.69 0.04 -4.90
N HIS A 22 9.43 1.24 -5.42
CA HIS A 22 8.86 1.48 -6.74
C HIS A 22 7.49 0.80 -6.94
N VAL A 23 6.72 0.69 -5.87
CA VAL A 23 5.34 0.20 -5.92
C VAL A 23 4.45 1.31 -6.50
N PRO A 24 3.66 1.04 -7.56
CA PRO A 24 2.86 2.06 -8.24
C PRO A 24 1.52 2.30 -7.51
N ILE A 25 1.59 2.82 -6.29
CA ILE A 25 0.41 3.22 -5.50
C ILE A 25 0.42 4.72 -5.23
N GLU A 26 -0.76 5.33 -5.17
CA GLU A 26 -0.96 6.70 -4.73
C GLU A 26 -1.31 6.75 -3.23
N PRO A 27 -1.13 7.91 -2.56
CA PRO A 27 -1.56 8.05 -1.16
C PRO A 27 -3.05 7.73 -0.94
N SER A 28 -3.90 7.96 -1.95
CA SER A 28 -5.33 7.64 -1.94
C SER A 28 -5.62 6.14 -1.93
N ASP A 29 -4.69 5.30 -2.38
CA ASP A 29 -4.84 3.85 -2.44
C ASP A 29 -4.49 3.18 -1.10
N ILE A 30 -4.07 3.96 -0.10
CA ILE A 30 -3.67 3.49 1.23
C ILE A 30 -4.76 3.85 2.24
N TYR A 31 -5.55 2.85 2.61
CA TYR A 31 -6.49 2.93 3.70
C TYR A 31 -5.79 2.66 5.02
N VAL A 32 -5.99 3.55 5.99
CA VAL A 32 -5.48 3.39 7.34
C VAL A 32 -6.65 3.59 8.30
N SER A 33 -6.87 2.60 9.15
CA SER A 33 -7.82 2.71 10.26
C SER A 33 -7.15 2.37 11.58
N ILE A 34 -7.50 3.12 12.63
CA ILE A 34 -7.03 2.87 13.99
C ILE A 34 -8.26 2.53 14.83
N GLN A 35 -8.38 1.28 15.25
CA GLN A 35 -9.49 0.81 16.09
C GLN A 35 -8.93 -0.03 17.23
N ASN A 36 -9.46 0.14 18.44
CA ASN A 36 -9.07 -0.67 19.61
C ASN A 36 -7.55 -0.74 19.86
N ASN A 37 -6.84 0.37 19.62
CA ASN A 37 -5.38 0.44 19.74
C ASN A 37 -4.61 -0.51 18.78
N ARG A 38 -5.24 -0.89 17.67
CA ARG A 38 -4.65 -1.59 16.53
C ARG A 38 -4.67 -0.71 15.30
N VAL A 39 -3.65 -0.85 14.46
CA VAL A 39 -3.54 -0.16 13.18
C VAL A 39 -3.79 -1.19 12.10
N ASN A 40 -4.80 -0.93 11.27
CA ASN A 40 -5.03 -1.70 10.06
C ASN A 40 -4.65 -0.83 8.86
N ILE A 41 -3.81 -1.40 7.99
CA ILE A 41 -3.37 -0.77 6.73
C ILE A 41 -3.79 -1.70 5.61
N ALA A 42 -4.62 -1.18 4.70
CA ALA A 42 -5.04 -1.88 3.50
C ALA A 42 -4.66 -1.07 2.25
N THR A 43 -4.15 -1.75 1.23
CA THR A 43 -3.85 -1.15 -0.07
C THR A 43 -3.96 -2.18 -1.18
N SER A 44 -4.30 -1.73 -2.38
CA SER A 44 -4.44 -2.57 -3.56
C SER A 44 -3.97 -1.82 -4.79
N TRP A 45 -3.31 -2.51 -5.71
CA TRP A 45 -2.94 -1.96 -7.01
C TRP A 45 -2.84 -3.04 -8.08
N SER A 46 -2.82 -2.58 -9.33
CA SER A 46 -2.66 -3.45 -10.49
C SER A 46 -1.44 -3.03 -11.29
N GLU A 47 -0.70 -4.01 -11.80
CA GLU A 47 0.45 -3.79 -12.67
C GLU A 47 0.33 -4.68 -13.91
N THR A 48 0.40 -4.06 -15.09
CA THR A 48 0.46 -4.80 -16.34
C THR A 48 1.91 -5.10 -16.68
N ILE A 49 2.27 -6.37 -16.67
CA ILE A 49 3.58 -6.82 -17.13
C ILE A 49 3.53 -7.12 -18.62
N ASP A 50 4.36 -6.43 -19.39
CA ASP A 50 4.60 -6.72 -20.80
C ASP A 50 5.82 -7.62 -20.97
N PHE A 51 5.61 -8.78 -21.61
CA PHE A 51 6.67 -9.71 -21.97
C PHE A 51 7.03 -9.54 -23.44
N MET A 52 8.00 -8.65 -23.68
CA MET A 52 8.61 -8.41 -25.00
C MET A 52 7.62 -8.03 -26.11
N GLY A 53 6.49 -7.41 -25.77
CA GLY A 53 5.45 -6.96 -26.71
C GLY A 53 4.55 -8.05 -27.27
N PHE A 54 4.72 -9.31 -26.85
CA PHE A 54 3.92 -10.44 -27.34
C PHE A 54 2.81 -10.84 -26.38
N TYR A 55 2.98 -10.55 -25.09
CA TYR A 55 2.08 -10.99 -24.06
C TYR A 55 2.01 -9.94 -22.95
N GLN A 56 0.79 -9.52 -22.62
CA GLN A 56 0.51 -8.63 -21.50
C GLN A 56 -0.32 -9.38 -20.48
N TYR A 57 0.03 -9.26 -19.21
CA TYR A 57 -0.71 -9.85 -18.11
C TYR A 57 -0.88 -8.85 -16.97
N GLU A 58 -2.11 -8.67 -16.51
CA GLU A 58 -2.43 -7.81 -15.39
C GLU A 58 -2.32 -8.60 -14.08
N LEU A 59 -1.43 -8.15 -13.20
CA LEU A 59 -1.31 -8.63 -11.84
C LEU A 59 -2.09 -7.71 -10.92
N ASN A 60 -2.90 -8.28 -10.06
CA ASN A 60 -3.60 -7.57 -9.00
C ASN A 60 -2.96 -7.93 -7.66
N PHE A 61 -2.59 -6.92 -6.89
CA PHE A 61 -1.98 -7.07 -5.58
C PHE A 61 -2.90 -6.47 -4.52
N ASP A 62 -3.10 -7.22 -3.43
CA ASP A 62 -3.87 -6.80 -2.27
C ASP A 62 -3.04 -7.05 -1.01
N ILE A 63 -2.91 -6.01 -0.18
CA ILE A 63 -2.25 -6.08 1.13
C ILE A 63 -3.26 -5.64 2.19
N ASP A 64 -3.46 -6.48 3.20
CA ASP A 64 -4.23 -6.18 4.40
C ASP A 64 -3.42 -6.65 5.61
N VAL A 65 -2.91 -5.70 6.41
CA VAL A 65 -2.06 -5.97 7.57
C VAL A 65 -2.69 -5.34 8.82
N GLU A 66 -2.76 -6.13 9.89
CA GLU A 66 -3.22 -5.71 11.21
C GLU A 66 -2.07 -5.79 12.24
N GLU A 67 -1.77 -4.68 12.94
CA GLU A 67 -0.72 -4.61 13.98
C GLU A 67 -1.19 -3.97 15.30
#